data_AF-A0A370TGD8-F1
#
_entry.id   AF-A0A370TGD8-F1
#
_cell.length_a   1.000
_cell.length_b   1.000
_cell.length_c   1.000
_cell.angle_alpha   90.00
_cell.angle_beta   90.00
_cell.angle_gamma   90.00
#
_symmetry.space_group_name_H-M   'P 1'
#
loop_
_entity.id
_entity.type
_entity.pdbx_description
1 polymer ?
#
loop_
_entity_poly.entity_id
_entity_poly.type
_entity_poly.pdbx_seq_one_letter_code
_entity_poly.pdbx_strand_id
1 'polypeptide(L)'
;MKPPIALVVLAAGFASASLNCTALEDISYYSCADSTCDLMGTYKTGSLAQFGCASDNSTATDRWLWNYNGYYTKSTTQVENCTLNGREYPSTDVLPLCSKDTIVLNITDNAPLKPCVCHAAVPSGTPLASMFRV
;
A
#
# COMPACT_ATOMS: atom_id res chain seq x y z
N MET A 1 -22.68 -42.72 -19.26
CA MET A 1 -22.70 -42.07 -17.92
C MET A 1 -21.53 -41.09 -17.92
N LYS A 2 -21.79 -39.78 -17.82
CA LYS A 2 -20.79 -38.70 -17.98
C LYS A 2 -20.56 -38.07 -16.59
N PRO A 3 -19.32 -37.86 -16.14
CA PRO A 3 -19.10 -37.27 -14.83
C PRO A 3 -19.46 -35.78 -14.87
N PRO A 4 -19.98 -35.20 -13.77
CA PRO A 4 -20.16 -33.77 -13.69
C PRO A 4 -18.79 -33.11 -13.49
N ILE A 5 -18.46 -32.18 -14.38
CA ILE A 5 -17.33 -31.28 -14.22
C ILE A 5 -17.66 -30.37 -13.03
N ALA A 6 -17.00 -30.61 -11.90
CA ALA A 6 -17.04 -29.70 -10.77
C ALA A 6 -16.28 -28.43 -11.14
N LEU A 7 -17.03 -27.35 -11.40
CA LEU A 7 -16.48 -26.02 -11.58
C LEU A 7 -16.06 -25.50 -10.19
N VAL A 8 -14.78 -25.65 -9.83
CA VAL A 8 -14.22 -24.98 -8.65
C VAL A 8 -14.10 -23.50 -8.99
N VAL A 9 -15.11 -22.73 -8.60
CA VAL A 9 -15.01 -21.26 -8.58
C VAL A 9 -14.05 -20.91 -7.44
N LEU A 10 -12.78 -20.67 -7.76
CA LEU A 10 -11.91 -19.89 -6.87
C LEU A 10 -12.48 -18.48 -6.82
N ALA A 11 -13.42 -18.26 -5.92
CA ALA A 11 -13.68 -16.93 -5.40
C ALA A 11 -12.39 -16.51 -4.67
N ALA A 12 -11.46 -15.88 -5.39
CA ALA A 12 -10.41 -15.10 -4.78
C ALA A 12 -11.12 -13.97 -4.02
N GLY A 13 -11.49 -14.24 -2.77
CA GLY A 13 -12.13 -13.28 -1.90
C GLY A 13 -11.15 -12.15 -1.69
N PHE A 14 -11.39 -11.01 -2.33
CA PHE A 14 -10.72 -9.78 -1.98
C PHE A 14 -10.90 -9.57 -0.47
N ALA A 15 -9.81 -9.36 0.24
CA ALA A 15 -9.90 -8.95 1.63
C ALA A 15 -10.45 -7.52 1.60
N SER A 16 -11.73 -7.32 1.91
CA SER A 16 -12.32 -5.98 2.03
C SER A 16 -11.82 -5.24 3.28
N ALA A 17 -10.53 -5.32 3.60
CA ALA A 17 -9.91 -4.68 4.75
C ALA A 17 -8.40 -4.89 4.74
N SER A 18 -7.77 -4.28 5.73
CA SER A 18 -6.34 -4.26 5.96
C SER A 18 -5.71 -5.62 6.21
N LEU A 19 -4.41 -5.72 5.95
CA LEU A 19 -3.57 -6.82 6.37
C LEU A 19 -2.56 -6.32 7.40
N ASN A 20 -2.49 -7.03 8.51
CA ASN A 20 -1.42 -6.91 9.49
C ASN A 20 -0.35 -7.94 9.15
N CYS A 21 0.80 -7.51 8.65
CA CYS A 21 1.89 -8.40 8.26
C CYS A 21 3.14 -8.12 9.10
N THR A 22 3.98 -9.14 9.28
CA THR A 22 5.32 -8.97 9.87
C THR A 22 6.33 -8.71 8.76
N ALA A 23 7.12 -7.65 8.89
CA ALA A 23 8.16 -7.32 7.93
C ALA A 23 9.35 -8.31 8.05
N LEU A 24 9.76 -8.94 6.95
CA LEU A 24 10.92 -9.83 6.89
C LEU A 24 12.24 -9.07 6.69
N GLU A 25 12.15 -7.86 6.15
CA GLU A 25 13.25 -6.93 5.94
C GLU A 25 12.79 -5.50 6.23
N ASP A 26 13.68 -4.52 6.08
CA ASP A 26 13.34 -3.11 6.19
C ASP A 26 12.50 -2.64 4.98
N ILE A 27 11.25 -2.25 5.22
CA ILE A 27 10.30 -1.84 4.17
C ILE A 27 10.08 -0.33 4.22
N SER A 28 10.59 0.37 3.21
CA SER A 28 10.39 1.82 3.07
C SER A 28 8.94 2.20 2.78
N TYR A 29 8.52 3.35 3.30
CA TYR A 29 7.25 3.98 2.95
C TYR A 29 7.45 5.46 2.61
N TYR A 30 6.68 5.93 1.64
CA TYR A 30 6.84 7.18 0.93
C TYR A 30 5.59 8.05 1.06
N SER A 31 5.75 9.36 0.83
CA SER A 31 4.63 10.29 0.89
C SER A 31 3.53 9.94 -0.11
N CYS A 32 3.89 9.45 -1.30
CA CYS A 32 2.98 9.04 -2.37
C CYS A 32 3.31 7.64 -2.93
N ALA A 33 2.41 7.11 -3.76
CA ALA A 33 2.57 5.86 -4.50
C ALA A 33 3.60 5.97 -5.65
N ASP A 34 4.79 6.49 -5.34
CA ASP A 34 5.90 6.71 -6.26
C ASP A 34 7.19 6.83 -5.43
N SER A 35 8.21 6.04 -5.78
CA SER A 35 9.50 5.98 -5.06
C SER A 35 10.37 7.22 -5.26
N THR A 36 10.00 8.11 -6.19
CA THR A 36 10.67 9.40 -6.38
C THR A 36 10.21 10.47 -5.39
N CYS A 37 9.15 10.19 -4.62
CA CYS A 37 8.61 11.10 -3.61
C CYS A 37 9.32 10.92 -2.26
N ASP A 38 9.02 11.79 -1.29
CA ASP A 38 9.71 11.82 0.00
C ASP A 38 9.67 10.46 0.72
N LEU A 39 10.83 9.97 1.15
CA LEU A 39 10.92 8.83 2.07
C LEU A 39 10.47 9.27 3.46
N MET A 40 9.34 8.73 3.92
CA MET A 40 8.74 9.12 5.20
C MET A 40 9.20 8.21 6.35
N GLY A 41 9.75 7.03 6.03
CA GLY A 41 10.37 6.14 7.00
C GLY A 41 10.41 4.69 6.52
N THR A 42 10.56 3.78 7.49
CA THR A 42 10.79 2.35 7.22
C THR A 42 10.14 1.50 8.31
N TYR A 43 9.34 0.51 7.93
CA TYR A 43 9.00 -0.60 8.81
C TYR A 43 10.26 -1.44 9.01
N LYS A 44 10.72 -1.58 10.26
CA LYS A 44 11.91 -2.38 10.55
C LYS A 44 11.61 -3.87 10.46
N THR A 45 12.63 -4.66 10.17
CA THR A 45 12.56 -6.12 10.24
C THR A 45 11.93 -6.58 11.57
N GLY A 46 10.96 -7.49 11.51
CA GLY A 46 10.19 -8.00 12.64
C GLY A 46 9.07 -7.08 13.13
N SER A 47 8.91 -5.87 12.58
CA SER A 47 7.82 -4.97 12.95
C SER A 47 6.51 -5.29 12.23
N LEU A 48 5.41 -4.84 12.83
CA LEU A 48 4.09 -4.96 12.25
C LEU A 48 3.86 -3.86 11.20
N ALA A 49 3.69 -4.26 9.94
CA ALA A 49 3.27 -3.40 8.85
C ALA A 49 1.76 -3.57 8.60
N GLN A 50 1.02 -2.46 8.61
CA GLN A 50 -0.43 -2.43 8.45
C GLN A 50 -0.80 -1.84 7.10
N PHE A 51 -1.07 -2.72 6.13
CA PHE A 51 -1.44 -2.34 4.77
C PHE A 51 -2.96 -2.26 4.65
N GLY A 52 -3.49 -1.20 4.06
CA GLY A 52 -4.94 -1.00 3.90
C GLY A 52 -5.45 -1.47 2.55
N CYS A 53 -5.14 -0.74 1.49
CA CYS A 53 -5.66 -0.98 0.16
C CYS A 53 -4.59 -0.68 -0.89
N ALA A 54 -4.77 -1.17 -2.11
CA ALA A 54 -3.90 -0.81 -3.22
C ALA A 54 -4.28 0.55 -3.81
N SER A 55 -3.28 1.39 -4.04
CA SER A 55 -3.46 2.69 -4.68
C SER A 55 -4.16 2.54 -6.03
N ASP A 56 -5.16 3.37 -6.30
CA ASP A 56 -5.90 3.38 -7.57
C ASP A 56 -5.02 3.76 -8.78
N ASN A 57 -3.92 4.47 -8.54
CA ASN A 57 -2.96 4.84 -9.58
C ASN A 57 -1.94 3.72 -9.87
N SER A 58 -2.01 2.61 -9.14
CA SER A 58 -1.03 1.53 -9.27
C SER A 58 -1.34 0.59 -10.44
N THR A 59 -0.30 0.02 -11.05
CA THR A 59 -0.45 -1.00 -12.10
C THR A 59 -0.14 -2.39 -11.56
N ALA A 60 -0.44 -3.45 -12.31
CA ALA A 60 -0.08 -4.81 -11.91
C ALA A 60 1.44 -4.99 -11.68
N THR A 61 2.27 -4.27 -12.45
CA THR A 61 3.73 -4.32 -12.36
C THR A 61 4.34 -3.25 -11.46
N ASP A 62 3.56 -2.23 -11.09
CA ASP A 62 3.97 -1.15 -10.19
C ASP A 62 2.88 -0.92 -9.16
N ARG A 63 2.68 -1.94 -8.34
CA ARG A 63 1.62 -1.98 -7.33
C ARG A 63 2.07 -1.25 -6.07
N TRP A 64 1.23 -0.36 -5.56
CA TRP A 64 1.49 0.41 -4.36
C TRP A 64 0.35 0.22 -3.37
N LEU A 65 0.68 0.17 -2.10
CA LEU A 65 -0.25 -0.04 -1.00
C LEU A 65 -0.30 1.24 -0.16
N TRP A 66 -1.50 1.69 0.15
CA TRP A 66 -1.71 2.68 1.20
C TRP A 66 -1.67 1.98 2.57
N ASN A 67 -1.00 2.59 3.53
CA ASN A 67 -0.74 2.04 4.85
C ASN A 67 -1.49 2.82 5.93
N TYR A 68 -1.79 2.20 7.08
CA TYR A 68 -2.49 2.87 8.18
C TYR A 68 -1.71 4.00 8.86
N ASN A 69 -0.41 4.11 8.58
CA ASN A 69 0.39 5.28 8.98
C ASN A 69 0.18 6.50 8.05
N GLY A 70 -0.70 6.39 7.05
CA GLY A 70 -1.03 7.47 6.12
C GLY A 70 -0.12 7.57 4.90
N TYR A 71 0.84 6.66 4.74
CA TYR A 71 1.86 6.67 3.69
C TYR A 71 1.72 5.47 2.75
N TYR A 72 2.58 5.42 1.73
CA TYR A 72 2.53 4.40 0.69
C TYR A 72 3.77 3.53 0.67
N THR A 73 3.59 2.23 0.50
CA THR A 73 4.66 1.26 0.33
C THR A 73 4.51 0.57 -1.01
N LYS A 74 5.63 0.32 -1.70
CA LYS A 74 5.61 -0.51 -2.89
C LYS A 74 5.27 -1.94 -2.50
N SER A 75 4.37 -2.59 -3.23
CA SER A 75 4.00 -3.99 -2.98
C SER A 75 5.27 -4.84 -2.90
N THR A 76 5.33 -5.72 -1.91
CA THR A 76 6.54 -6.47 -1.58
C THR A 76 6.18 -7.86 -1.08
N THR A 77 7.05 -8.82 -1.37
CA THR A 77 6.98 -10.18 -0.81
C THR A 77 7.81 -10.32 0.48
N GLN A 78 8.43 -9.24 0.95
CA GLN A 78 9.25 -9.23 2.17
C GLN A 78 8.39 -9.09 3.44
N VAL A 79 7.28 -9.81 3.47
CA VAL A 79 6.33 -9.84 4.59
C VAL A 79 5.86 -11.26 4.81
N GLU A 80 5.54 -11.60 6.06
CA GLU A 80 4.95 -12.88 6.43
C GLU A 80 3.81 -12.70 7.44
N ASN A 81 3.09 -13.77 7.73
CA ASN A 81 2.01 -13.80 8.74
C ASN A 81 0.97 -12.67 8.51
N CYS A 82 0.66 -12.38 7.25
CA CYS A 82 -0.34 -11.38 6.89
C CYS A 82 -1.73 -11.85 7.31
N THR A 83 -2.35 -11.16 8.27
CA THR A 83 -3.63 -11.55 8.86
C THR A 83 -4.67 -10.45 8.80
N LEU A 84 -5.93 -10.87 8.59
CA LEU A 84 -7.12 -10.06 8.75
C LEU A 84 -8.18 -10.89 9.47
N ASN A 85 -8.70 -10.40 10.60
CA ASN A 85 -9.74 -11.06 11.39
C ASN A 85 -9.44 -12.55 11.71
N GLY A 86 -8.17 -12.86 12.02
CA GLY A 86 -7.73 -14.22 12.35
C GLY A 86 -7.58 -15.16 11.14
N ARG A 87 -7.77 -14.68 9.91
CA ARG A 87 -7.46 -15.41 8.68
C ARG A 87 -6.11 -14.97 8.14
N GLU A 88 -5.27 -15.94 7.80
CA GLU A 88 -4.00 -15.73 7.12
C GLU A 88 -4.18 -15.56 5.62
N TYR A 89 -3.33 -14.71 5.04
CA TYR A 89 -3.24 -14.44 3.61
C TYR A 89 -1.78 -14.60 3.18
N PRO A 90 -1.51 -15.24 2.03
CA PRO A 90 -0.15 -15.54 1.60
C PRO A 90 0.58 -14.32 1.00
N SER A 91 -0.14 -13.24 0.68
CA SER A 91 0.40 -12.04 0.02
C SER A 91 -0.52 -10.85 0.23
N THR A 92 0.03 -9.63 0.09
CA THR A 92 -0.71 -8.35 0.05
C THR A 92 -1.47 -8.11 -1.27
N ASP A 93 -1.29 -8.95 -2.28
CA ASP A 93 -1.97 -8.81 -3.58
C ASP A 93 -3.49 -9.01 -3.49
N VAL A 94 -3.97 -9.59 -2.40
CA VAL A 94 -5.40 -9.78 -2.11
C VAL A 94 -6.13 -8.49 -1.73
N LEU A 95 -5.40 -7.41 -1.47
CA LEU A 95 -5.99 -6.11 -1.13
C LEU A 95 -6.72 -5.51 -2.35
N PRO A 96 -7.95 -5.00 -2.20
CA PRO A 96 -8.65 -4.31 -3.27
C PRO A 96 -8.01 -2.95 -3.57
N LEU A 97 -8.41 -2.34 -4.69
CA LEU A 97 -8.11 -0.92 -4.93
C LEU A 97 -8.79 -0.05 -3.86
N CYS A 98 -8.16 1.07 -3.49
CA CYS A 98 -8.69 1.95 -2.45
C CYS A 98 -10.08 2.50 -2.79
N SER A 99 -10.39 2.82 -4.04
CA SER A 99 -11.74 3.21 -4.47
C SER A 99 -12.80 2.12 -4.31
N LYS A 100 -12.39 0.87 -4.06
CA LYS A 100 -13.27 -0.30 -3.87
C LYS A 100 -13.33 -0.77 -2.42
N ASP A 101 -12.49 -0.24 -1.53
CA ASP A 101 -12.44 -0.62 -0.13
C ASP A 101 -13.27 0.34 0.74
N THR A 102 -14.57 0.09 0.81
CA THR A 102 -15.47 0.95 1.61
C THR A 102 -15.14 0.94 3.10
N ILE A 103 -14.51 -0.12 3.62
CA ILE A 103 -14.11 -0.18 5.03
C ILE A 103 -12.96 0.78 5.28
N VAL A 104 -11.88 0.70 4.50
CA VAL A 104 -10.74 1.61 4.61
C VAL A 104 -11.17 3.05 4.39
N LEU A 105 -12.00 3.33 3.36
CA LEU A 105 -12.46 4.70 3.08
C LEU A 105 -13.27 5.31 4.23
N ASN A 106 -14.14 4.52 4.86
CA ASN A 106 -14.96 4.98 5.98
C ASN A 106 -14.12 5.35 7.21
N ILE A 107 -13.14 4.53 7.57
CA ILE A 107 -12.33 4.75 8.78
C ILE A 107 -11.22 5.80 8.57
N THR A 108 -10.84 6.08 7.33
CA THR A 108 -9.77 7.03 6.99
C THR A 108 -10.27 8.37 6.48
N ASP A 109 -11.58 8.59 6.41
CA ASP A 109 -12.18 9.76 5.77
C ASP A 109 -11.61 9.99 4.35
N ASN A 110 -11.65 8.93 3.54
CA ASN A 110 -11.15 8.93 2.16
C ASN A 110 -9.66 9.33 2.00
N ALA A 111 -8.85 9.29 3.07
CA ALA A 111 -7.44 9.70 2.98
C ALA A 111 -6.65 9.05 1.83
N PRO A 112 -6.81 7.74 1.52
CA PRO A 112 -6.10 7.11 0.40
C PRO A 112 -6.44 7.69 -0.99
N LEU A 113 -7.58 8.36 -1.13
CA LEU A 113 -8.06 8.99 -2.38
C LEU A 113 -7.77 10.49 -2.44
N LYS A 114 -7.30 11.10 -1.35
CA LYS A 114 -6.96 12.52 -1.34
C LYS A 114 -5.73 12.73 -2.26
N PRO A 115 -5.65 13.86 -2.98
CA PRO A 115 -4.50 14.17 -3.80
C PRO A 115 -3.20 14.07 -2.98
N CYS A 116 -2.22 13.36 -3.52
CA CYS A 116 -0.92 13.25 -2.90
C CYS A 116 0.04 14.28 -3.50
N VAL A 117 0.85 14.93 -2.65
CA VAL A 117 1.83 15.92 -3.07
C VAL A 117 3.23 15.36 -2.85
N CYS A 118 3.93 15.06 -3.93
CA CYS A 118 5.36 14.82 -3.88
C CYS A 118 6.05 16.18 -3.79
N HIS A 119 6.74 16.47 -2.68
CA HIS A 119 7.77 17.49 -2.76
C HIS A 119 8.84 16.91 -3.68
N ALA A 120 8.94 17.43 -4.90
CA ALA A 120 10.05 17.05 -5.75
C ALA A 120 11.32 17.26 -4.93
N ALA A 121 12.16 16.22 -4.83
CA ALA A 121 13.48 16.35 -4.23
C ALA A 121 14.11 17.61 -4.82
N VAL A 122 14.33 18.62 -3.98
CA VAL A 122 14.93 19.88 -4.41
C VAL A 122 16.20 19.50 -5.15
N PRO A 123 16.35 19.80 -6.46
CA PRO A 123 17.56 19.42 -7.17
C PRO A 123 18.72 20.01 -6.39
N SER A 124 19.60 19.14 -5.90
CA SER A 124 20.78 19.47 -5.12
C SER A 124 21.67 20.39 -5.97
N GLY A 125 21.44 21.69 -5.87
CA GLY A 125 22.05 22.67 -6.78
C GLY A 125 21.49 24.09 -6.70
N THR A 126 20.32 24.33 -6.10
CA THR A 126 19.82 25.71 -5.94
C THR A 126 20.25 26.27 -4.58
N PRO A 127 21.23 27.19 -4.50
CA PRO A 127 21.55 27.84 -3.23
C PRO A 127 20.33 28.62 -2.73
N LEU A 128 20.05 28.51 -1.43
CA LEU A 128 18.91 29.07 -0.68
C LEU A 128 18.80 30.62 -0.70
N ALA A 129 19.55 31.32 -1.54
CA ALA A 129 19.78 32.76 -1.43
C ALA A 129 18.88 33.66 -2.30
N SER A 130 17.92 33.12 -3.06
CA SER A 130 17.18 33.94 -4.06
C SER A 130 15.66 33.94 -3.99
N MET A 131 15.05 33.51 -2.88
CA MET A 131 13.57 33.51 -2.74
C MET A 131 12.98 34.64 -1.89
N PHE A 132 13.74 35.69 -1.57
CA PHE A 132 13.17 36.92 -0.99
C PHE A 132 13.77 38.17 -1.62
N ARG A 133 13.27 38.54 -2.80
CA ARG A 133 13.20 39.93 -3.27
C ARG A 133 11.98 40.09 -4.17
N VAL A 134 10.86 40.51 -3.57
CA VAL A 134 9.95 41.53 -4.12
C VAL A 134 9.51 42.38 -2.94
#